data_AF-A0A485BR03-F1
#
_entry.id   AF-A0A485BR03-F1
#
_cell.length_a   1.000
_cell.length_b   1.000
_cell.length_c   1.000
_cell.angle_alpha   90.00
_cell.angle_beta   90.00
_cell.angle_gamma   90.00
#
_symmetry.space_group_name_H-M   'P 1'
#
loop_
_entity.id
_entity.type
_entity.pdbx_description
1 polymer ?
#
loop_
_entity_poly.entity_id
_entity_poly.type
_entity_poly.pdbx_seq_one_letter_code
_entity_poly.pdbx_strand_id
1 'polypeptide(L)'
;MLYLTGQPRLLHAPRLYRLLSLAVNVLRSLPFIILLIVMIPVTTFITGTSLGVQGTIPPLVVGCAPFFARLVETALREVDHGLVEASWSMGGNTWQLIWHTLLPESRSGLVAAVTVTAILLVDYTSMAGVIGGGGLGDLAIRFGYQRFQTDVMVVTVLLLIALVQILQMSGDRLVRSISRK
;
A
#
# COMPACT_ATOMS: atom_id res chain seq x y z
N MET A 1 -0.08 -2.36 15.19
CA MET A 1 0.12 -3.73 15.71
C MET A 1 1.43 -4.38 15.27
N LEU A 2 1.82 -4.34 13.98
CA LEU A 2 3.10 -4.89 13.49
C LEU A 2 4.34 -4.26 14.16
N TYR A 3 4.36 -2.93 14.32
CA TYR A 3 5.45 -2.23 15.03
C TYR A 3 5.54 -2.59 16.52
N LEU A 4 4.39 -2.62 17.21
CA LEU A 4 4.30 -2.91 18.65
C LEU A 4 4.69 -4.34 19.02
N THR A 5 4.61 -5.29 18.08
CA THR A 5 4.97 -6.69 18.29
C THR A 5 6.40 -7.05 17.86
N GLY A 6 7.11 -6.12 17.21
CA GLY A 6 8.50 -6.29 16.79
C GLY A 6 9.56 -5.75 17.76
N GLN A 7 9.17 -4.92 18.75
CA GLN A 7 10.07 -4.43 19.79
C GLN A 7 10.02 -5.34 21.04
N PRO A 8 11.17 -5.72 21.64
CA PRO A 8 11.22 -6.67 22.74
C PRO A 8 10.55 -6.19 24.04
N ARG A 9 10.06 -4.96 24.12
CA ARG A 9 9.68 -4.38 25.42
C ARG A 9 8.21 -4.03 25.60
N LEU A 10 7.34 -4.20 24.59
CA LEU A 10 5.96 -3.69 24.71
C LEU A 10 4.84 -4.72 24.60
N LEU A 11 4.91 -5.72 23.71
CA LEU A 11 4.00 -6.87 23.74
C LEU A 11 4.74 -8.10 23.15
N HIS A 12 5.26 -8.97 24.00
CA HIS A 12 5.90 -10.24 23.63
C HIS A 12 4.89 -11.24 23.04
N ALA A 13 4.46 -11.03 21.80
CA ALA A 13 3.71 -12.01 21.01
C ALA A 13 4.53 -12.46 19.77
N PRO A 14 5.72 -13.06 19.96
CA PRO A 14 6.61 -13.44 18.86
C PRO A 14 5.96 -14.42 17.88
N ARG A 15 4.97 -15.21 18.34
CA ARG A 15 4.18 -16.11 17.49
C ARG A 15 3.20 -15.36 16.59
N LEU A 16 2.52 -14.32 17.10
CA LEU A 16 1.59 -13.50 16.31
C LEU A 16 2.34 -12.63 15.30
N TYR A 17 3.47 -12.04 15.71
CA TYR A 17 4.37 -11.33 14.79
C TYR A 17 4.89 -12.27 13.71
N ARG A 18 5.35 -13.47 14.08
CA ARG A 18 5.86 -14.44 13.11
C ARG A 18 4.76 -14.91 12.15
N LEU A 19 3.55 -15.21 12.61
CA LEU A 19 2.40 -15.57 11.76
C LEU A 19 1.97 -14.43 10.82
N LEU A 20 1.83 -13.21 11.34
CA LEU A 20 1.51 -12.04 10.52
C LEU A 20 2.61 -11.76 9.50
N SER A 21 3.88 -11.84 9.91
CA SER A 21 5.02 -11.65 9.00
C SER A 21 5.06 -12.74 7.93
N LEU A 22 4.71 -13.99 8.26
CA LEU A 22 4.72 -15.11 7.34
C LEU A 22 3.56 -14.96 6.34
N ALA A 23 2.36 -14.61 6.81
CA ALA A 23 1.23 -14.28 5.93
C ALA A 23 1.54 -13.10 5.00
N VAL A 24 2.11 -12.02 5.54
CA VAL A 24 2.57 -10.85 4.77
C VAL A 24 3.63 -11.24 3.74
N ASN A 25 4.60 -12.05 4.12
CA ASN A 25 5.69 -12.48 3.23
C ASN A 25 5.18 -13.42 2.13
N VAL A 26 4.30 -14.37 2.45
CA VAL A 26 3.66 -15.23 1.45
C VAL A 26 2.86 -14.40 0.47
N LEU A 27 2.02 -13.49 0.97
CA LEU A 27 1.18 -12.63 0.12
C LEU A 27 2.00 -11.69 -0.76
N ARG A 28 3.16 -11.22 -0.28
CA ARG A 28 4.12 -10.43 -1.07
C ARG A 28 4.93 -11.26 -2.06
N SER A 29 5.19 -12.53 -1.76
CA SER A 29 5.94 -13.42 -2.65
C SER A 29 5.11 -13.87 -3.86
N LEU A 30 3.79 -13.81 -3.76
CA LEU A 30 2.88 -14.09 -4.85
C LEU A 30 2.81 -12.88 -5.79
N PRO A 31 3.16 -13.04 -7.08
CA PRO A 31 2.93 -12.00 -8.08
C PRO A 31 1.47 -11.55 -8.08
N PHE A 32 1.24 -10.24 -8.19
CA PHE A 32 -0.11 -9.67 -8.08
C PHE A 32 -1.12 -10.28 -9.06
N ILE A 33 -0.70 -10.58 -10.29
CA ILE A 33 -1.52 -11.27 -11.30
C ILE A 33 -2.00 -12.64 -10.80
N ILE A 34 -1.11 -13.42 -10.18
CA ILE A 34 -1.45 -14.75 -9.64
C ILE A 34 -2.40 -14.59 -8.44
N LEU A 35 -2.15 -13.62 -7.56
CA LEU A 35 -3.02 -13.30 -6.44
C LEU A 35 -4.46 -12.97 -6.92
N LEU A 36 -4.59 -12.21 -8.01
CA LEU A 36 -5.88 -11.85 -8.59
C LEU A 36 -6.67 -13.11 -9.00
N ILE A 37 -6.02 -14.07 -9.66
CA ILE A 37 -6.63 -15.34 -10.07
C ILE A 37 -7.02 -16.19 -8.86
N VAL A 38 -6.13 -16.33 -7.87
CA VAL A 38 -6.39 -17.11 -6.66
C VAL A 38 -7.53 -16.51 -5.82
N MET A 39 -7.71 -15.19 -5.88
CA MET A 39 -8.79 -14.49 -5.19
C MET A 39 -10.14 -14.53 -5.89
N ILE A 40 -10.27 -15.07 -7.12
CA ILE A 40 -11.56 -15.15 -7.84
C ILE A 40 -12.70 -15.72 -6.98
N PRO A 41 -12.60 -16.88 -6.32
CA PRO A 41 -13.73 -17.45 -5.55
C PRO A 41 -14.12 -16.58 -4.35
N VAL A 42 -13.13 -15.95 -3.69
CA VAL A 42 -13.38 -15.04 -2.57
C VAL A 42 -14.00 -13.73 -3.06
N THR A 43 -13.54 -13.25 -4.20
CA THR A 43 -14.04 -12.02 -4.83
C THR A 43 -15.49 -12.19 -5.24
N THR A 44 -15.83 -13.26 -5.97
CA THR A 44 -17.21 -13.51 -6.38
C THR A 44 -18.13 -13.74 -5.19
N PHE A 45 -17.64 -14.33 -4.11
CA PHE A 45 -18.39 -14.46 -2.86
C PHE A 45 -18.70 -13.11 -2.19
N ILE A 46 -17.77 -12.15 -2.21
CA ILE A 46 -17.92 -10.84 -1.55
C ILE A 46 -18.71 -9.86 -2.43
N THR A 47 -18.38 -9.77 -3.72
CA THR A 47 -18.88 -8.71 -4.62
C THR A 47 -19.89 -9.20 -5.65
N GLY A 48 -20.11 -10.52 -5.74
CA GLY A 48 -20.99 -11.12 -6.74
C GLY A 48 -20.40 -11.18 -8.16
N THR A 49 -19.19 -10.66 -8.39
CA THR A 49 -18.55 -10.63 -9.72
C THR A 49 -17.03 -10.69 -9.62
N SER A 50 -16.38 -11.36 -10.58
CA SER A 50 -14.91 -11.38 -10.73
C SER A 50 -14.40 -10.37 -11.76
N LEU A 51 -15.30 -9.63 -12.42
CA LEU A 51 -14.98 -8.72 -13.51
C LEU A 51 -15.28 -7.26 -13.14
N GLY A 52 -14.63 -6.36 -13.87
CA GLY A 52 -14.77 -4.92 -13.73
C GLY A 52 -14.14 -4.38 -12.44
N VAL A 53 -14.48 -3.12 -12.14
CA VAL A 53 -13.95 -2.40 -10.98
C VAL A 53 -14.34 -3.11 -9.67
N GLN A 54 -15.58 -3.62 -9.59
CA GLN A 54 -16.05 -4.32 -8.38
C GLN A 54 -15.31 -5.64 -8.15
N GLY A 55 -15.01 -6.41 -9.21
CA GLY A 55 -14.24 -7.65 -9.11
C GLY A 55 -12.76 -7.46 -8.81
N THR A 56 -12.23 -6.24 -8.95
CA THR A 56 -10.80 -5.97 -8.76
C THR A 56 -10.46 -5.32 -7.42
N ILE A 57 -11.42 -4.66 -6.77
CA ILE A 57 -11.19 -4.05 -5.45
C ILE A 57 -10.71 -5.07 -4.39
N PRO A 58 -11.35 -6.23 -4.19
CA PRO A 58 -10.89 -7.18 -3.16
C PRO A 58 -9.43 -7.64 -3.33
N PRO A 59 -8.98 -8.12 -4.51
CA PRO A 59 -7.57 -8.51 -4.69
C PRO A 59 -6.61 -7.31 -4.59
N LEU A 60 -7.00 -6.10 -5.03
CA LEU A 60 -6.20 -4.90 -4.85
C LEU A 60 -5.95 -4.59 -3.38
N VAL A 61 -6.98 -4.62 -2.55
CA VAL A 61 -6.87 -4.38 -1.09
C VAL A 61 -5.99 -5.44 -0.44
N VAL A 62 -6.22 -6.71 -0.74
CA VAL A 62 -5.47 -7.84 -0.16
C VAL A 62 -4.00 -7.79 -0.59
N GLY A 63 -3.71 -7.52 -1.86
CA GLY A 63 -2.33 -7.41 -2.37
C GLY A 63 -1.58 -6.19 -1.84
N CYS A 64 -2.29 -5.08 -1.62
CA CYS A 64 -1.71 -3.82 -1.17
C CYS A 64 -1.49 -3.75 0.35
N ALA A 65 -2.37 -4.38 1.15
CA ALA A 65 -2.30 -4.38 2.61
C ALA A 65 -0.93 -4.76 3.21
N PRO A 66 -0.27 -5.87 2.82
CA PRO A 66 1.02 -6.26 3.40
C PRO A 66 2.14 -5.28 3.05
N PHE A 67 2.10 -4.70 1.86
CA PHE A 67 3.07 -3.72 1.40
C PHE A 67 2.91 -2.40 2.16
N PHE A 68 1.69 -1.89 2.27
CA PHE A 68 1.39 -0.69 3.04
C PHE A 68 1.75 -0.86 4.52
N ALA A 69 1.43 -2.00 5.12
CA ALA A 69 1.77 -2.29 6.51
C ALA A 69 3.29 -2.24 6.75
N ARG A 70 4.10 -2.70 5.80
CA ARG A 70 5.56 -2.63 5.88
C ARG A 70 6.09 -1.19 5.76
N LEU A 71 5.51 -0.39 4.87
CA LEU A 71 5.88 1.02 4.75
C LEU A 71 5.57 1.80 6.04
N VAL A 72 4.38 1.57 6.61
CA VAL A 72 4.00 2.14 7.91
C VAL A 72 4.93 1.67 9.03
N GLU A 73 5.28 0.38 9.07
CA GLU A 73 6.25 -0.13 10.05
C GLU A 73 7.61 0.56 9.92
N THR A 74 8.07 0.82 8.69
CA THR A 74 9.34 1.49 8.41
C THR A 74 9.30 2.94 8.88
N ALA A 75 8.24 3.69 8.53
CA ALA A 75 8.04 5.07 8.97
C ALA A 75 8.00 5.21 10.51
N LEU A 76 7.41 4.24 11.20
CA LEU A 76 7.37 4.22 12.67
C LEU A 76 8.74 3.88 13.29
N ARG A 77 9.56 3.06 12.61
CA ARG A 77 10.93 2.71 13.05
C ARG A 77 11.94 3.83 12.87
N GLU A 78 11.66 4.78 11.99
CA GLU A 78 12.50 5.98 11.78
C GLU A 78 12.36 7.01 12.90
N VAL A 79 11.33 6.90 13.76
CA VAL A 79 11.16 7.77 14.92
C VAL A 79 12.28 7.51 15.94
N ASP A 80 12.91 8.58 16.42
CA ASP A 80 14.01 8.51 17.38
C ASP A 80 13.62 7.72 18.65
N HIS A 81 14.46 6.75 19.00
CA HIS A 81 14.34 5.98 20.24
C HIS A 81 14.36 6.88 21.49
N GLY A 82 15.10 7.99 21.46
CA GLY A 82 15.14 8.96 22.55
C GLY A 82 13.79 9.60 22.85
N LEU A 83 12.97 9.87 21.82
CA LEU A 83 11.61 10.40 22.00
C LEU A 83 10.68 9.38 22.65
N VAL A 84 10.84 8.11 22.27
CA VAL A 84 10.09 7.00 22.86
C VAL A 84 10.46 6.84 24.33
N GLU A 85 11.75 6.82 24.67
CA GLU A 85 12.24 6.70 26.05
C GLU A 85 11.78 7.88 26.91
N ALA A 86 11.86 9.11 26.40
CA ALA A 86 11.37 10.30 27.09
C ALA A 86 9.86 10.18 27.42
N SER A 87 9.04 9.70 26.47
CA SER A 87 7.61 9.46 26.72
C SER A 87 7.36 8.44 27.83
N TRP A 88 8.20 7.40 27.95
CA TRP A 88 8.10 6.42 29.04
C TRP A 88 8.54 7.00 30.39
N SER A 89 9.63 7.77 30.41
CA SER A 89 10.12 8.44 31.61
C SER A 89 9.12 9.45 32.19
N MET A 90 8.27 10.05 31.33
CA MET A 90 7.16 10.92 31.74
C MET A 90 5.92 10.16 32.25
N GLY A 91 5.96 8.82 32.33
CA GLY A 91 4.85 8.00 32.80
C GLY A 91 3.78 7.71 31.73
N GLY A 92 4.11 7.90 30.45
CA GLY A 92 3.18 7.65 29.34
C GLY A 92 2.81 6.17 29.21
N ASN A 93 1.54 5.90 28.93
CA ASN A 93 1.06 4.55 28.59
C ASN A 93 1.22 4.24 27.09
N THR A 94 1.11 2.97 26.70
CA THR A 94 1.30 2.54 25.30
C THR A 94 0.39 3.28 24.30
N TRP A 95 -0.84 3.59 24.68
CA TRP A 95 -1.78 4.32 23.80
C TRP A 95 -1.40 5.79 23.65
N GLN A 96 -0.93 6.42 24.72
CA GLN A 96 -0.40 7.77 24.69
C GLN A 96 0.85 7.85 23.82
N LEU A 97 1.78 6.89 23.93
CA LEU A 97 2.95 6.80 23.06
C LEU A 97 2.56 6.73 21.58
N ILE A 98 1.59 5.88 21.22
CA ILE A 98 1.16 5.73 19.82
C ILE A 98 0.54 7.03 19.30
N TRP A 99 -0.42 7.60 20.03
CA TRP A 99 -1.20 8.75 19.56
C TRP A 99 -0.47 10.08 19.67
N HIS A 100 0.39 10.26 20.67
CA HIS A 100 1.02 11.55 20.98
C HIS A 100 2.50 11.61 20.60
N THR A 101 3.17 10.47 20.39
CA THR A 101 4.61 10.46 20.04
C THR A 101 4.81 9.84 18.66
N LEU A 102 4.45 8.58 18.47
CA LEU A 102 4.78 7.86 17.24
C LEU A 102 4.01 8.40 16.02
N LEU A 103 2.69 8.54 16.11
CA LEU A 103 1.89 9.04 14.99
C LEU A 103 2.23 10.48 14.60
N PRO A 104 2.41 11.44 15.54
CA PRO A 104 2.77 12.81 15.19
C PRO A 104 4.18 12.96 14.60
N GLU A 105 5.15 12.19 15.08
CA GLU A 105 6.53 12.26 14.61
C GLU A 105 6.73 11.56 13.26
N SER A 106 6.01 10.47 13.01
CA SER A 106 6.12 9.73 11.75
C SER A 106 5.21 10.27 10.63
N ARG A 107 4.50 11.41 10.81
CA ARG A 107 3.50 11.91 9.85
C ARG A 107 4.04 12.06 8.44
N SER A 108 5.24 12.62 8.29
CA SER A 108 5.92 12.79 7.00
C SER A 108 6.16 11.44 6.32
N GLY A 109 6.68 10.46 7.08
CA GLY A 109 6.88 9.09 6.62
C GLY A 109 5.58 8.36 6.27
N LEU A 110 4.51 8.57 7.04
CA LEU A 110 3.19 7.99 6.77
C LEU A 110 2.57 8.55 5.48
N VAL A 111 2.71 9.86 5.23
CA VAL A 111 2.25 10.45 3.98
C VAL A 111 3.05 9.91 2.80
N ALA A 112 4.38 9.81 2.93
CA ALA A 112 5.21 9.20 1.90
C ALA A 112 4.79 7.74 1.62
N ALA A 113 4.51 6.96 2.67
CA ALA A 113 4.01 5.59 2.56
C ALA A 113 2.69 5.53 1.78
N VAL A 114 1.75 6.44 2.05
CA VAL A 114 0.48 6.55 1.31
C VAL A 114 0.72 6.91 -0.16
N THR A 115 1.62 7.85 -0.46
CA THR A 115 1.95 8.23 -1.84
C THR A 115 2.51 7.04 -2.64
N VAL A 116 3.51 6.34 -2.10
CA VAL A 116 4.10 5.16 -2.73
C VAL A 116 3.04 4.07 -2.95
N THR A 117 2.14 3.91 -1.98
CA THR A 117 1.04 2.95 -2.06
C THR A 117 0.02 3.32 -3.13
N ALA A 118 -0.31 4.60 -3.28
CA ALA A 118 -1.19 5.08 -4.34
C ALA A 118 -0.60 4.82 -5.73
N ILE A 119 0.71 5.04 -5.90
CA ILE A 119 1.42 4.74 -7.14
C ILE A 119 1.41 3.23 -7.43
N LEU A 120 1.65 2.41 -6.41
CA LEU A 120 1.55 0.95 -6.54
C LEU A 120 0.14 0.51 -6.99
N LEU A 121 -0.91 1.13 -6.45
CA LEU A 121 -2.29 0.82 -6.86
C LEU A 121 -2.55 1.20 -8.34
N VAL A 122 -1.92 2.25 -8.87
CA VAL A 122 -2.01 2.56 -10.32
C VAL A 122 -1.39 1.45 -11.16
N ASP A 123 -0.26 0.90 -10.74
CA ASP A 123 0.38 -0.23 -11.41
C ASP A 123 -0.49 -1.51 -11.31
N TYR A 124 -0.97 -1.83 -10.12
CA TYR A 124 -1.83 -3.01 -9.89
C TYR A 124 -3.17 -2.92 -10.64
N THR A 125 -3.79 -1.75 -10.70
CA THR A 125 -5.02 -1.56 -11.49
C THR A 125 -4.76 -1.71 -12.99
N SER A 126 -3.58 -1.30 -13.46
CA SER A 126 -3.17 -1.51 -14.85
C SER A 126 -3.01 -3.00 -15.17
N MET A 127 -2.38 -3.77 -14.27
CA MET A 127 -2.29 -5.24 -14.38
C MET A 127 -3.67 -5.91 -14.30
N ALA A 128 -4.56 -5.40 -13.44
CA ALA A 128 -5.92 -5.92 -13.29
C ALA A 128 -6.74 -5.77 -14.59
N GLY A 129 -6.40 -4.80 -15.45
CA GLY A 129 -6.95 -4.66 -16.79
C GLY A 129 -6.80 -5.93 -17.64
N VAL A 130 -5.71 -6.69 -17.50
CA VAL A 130 -5.48 -7.95 -18.22
C VAL A 130 -6.60 -8.98 -17.99
N ILE A 131 -7.16 -8.99 -16.78
CA ILE A 131 -8.16 -9.99 -16.33
C ILE A 131 -9.58 -9.38 -16.36
N GLY A 132 -9.76 -8.27 -17.08
CA GLY A 132 -11.07 -7.64 -17.23
C GLY A 132 -11.46 -6.70 -16.08
N GLY A 133 -10.49 -6.19 -15.33
CA GLY A 133 -10.69 -5.15 -14.32
C GLY A 133 -11.12 -3.78 -14.86
N GLY A 134 -10.89 -3.53 -16.16
CA GLY A 134 -11.12 -2.23 -16.79
C GLY A 134 -10.00 -1.22 -16.52
N GLY A 135 -10.31 0.06 -16.69
CA GLY A 135 -9.37 1.16 -16.46
C GLY A 135 -8.38 1.41 -17.61
N LEU A 136 -7.38 2.26 -17.35
CA LEU A 136 -6.39 2.68 -18.35
C LEU A 136 -5.53 1.51 -18.85
N GLY A 137 -5.21 0.54 -17.98
CA GLY A 137 -4.47 -0.66 -18.38
C GLY A 137 -5.25 -1.54 -19.35
N ASP A 138 -6.56 -1.71 -19.14
CA ASP A 138 -7.42 -2.46 -20.06
C ASP A 138 -7.46 -1.80 -21.45
N LEU A 139 -7.53 -0.47 -21.51
CA LEU A 139 -7.48 0.27 -22.78
C LEU A 139 -6.13 0.08 -23.50
N ALA A 140 -5.02 0.18 -22.77
CA ALA A 140 -3.68 -0.02 -23.32
C ALA A 140 -3.49 -1.44 -23.89
N ILE A 141 -4.03 -2.46 -23.19
CA ILE A 141 -3.92 -3.86 -23.61
C ILE A 141 -4.86 -4.15 -24.79
N ARG A 142 -6.15 -3.83 -24.67
CA ARG A 142 -7.15 -4.20 -25.69
C ARG A 142 -7.00 -3.42 -26.98
N PHE A 143 -6.79 -2.11 -26.91
CA PHE A 143 -6.71 -1.27 -28.10
C PHE A 143 -5.26 -1.07 -28.53
N GLY A 144 -4.36 -0.76 -27.59
CA GLY A 144 -2.96 -0.53 -27.90
C GLY A 144 -2.26 -1.81 -28.38
N TYR A 145 -2.20 -2.83 -27.52
CA TYR A 145 -1.44 -4.05 -27.80
C TYR A 145 -2.19 -5.03 -28.72
N GLN A 146 -3.39 -5.47 -28.33
CA GLN A 146 -4.12 -6.53 -29.04
C GLN A 146 -4.62 -6.12 -30.42
N ARG A 147 -4.98 -4.83 -30.61
CA ARG A 147 -5.43 -4.28 -31.90
C ARG A 147 -4.33 -3.52 -32.66
N PHE A 148 -3.10 -3.52 -32.15
CA PHE A 148 -1.95 -2.83 -32.72
C PHE A 148 -2.21 -1.33 -33.02
N GLN A 149 -3.06 -0.66 -32.24
CA GLN A 149 -3.31 0.77 -32.38
C GLN A 149 -2.25 1.55 -31.61
N THR A 150 -1.11 1.82 -32.25
CA THR A 150 0.03 2.50 -31.62
C THR A 150 -0.34 3.85 -31.04
N ASP A 151 -1.24 4.60 -31.70
CA ASP A 151 -1.71 5.90 -31.19
C ASP A 151 -2.37 5.77 -29.81
N VAL A 152 -3.24 4.78 -29.64
CA VAL A 152 -3.93 4.53 -28.36
C VAL A 152 -2.94 4.05 -27.31
N MET A 153 -1.96 3.22 -27.68
CA MET A 153 -0.89 2.79 -26.77
C MET A 153 -0.07 3.97 -26.26
N VAL A 154 0.36 4.87 -27.15
CA VAL A 154 1.15 6.05 -26.75
C VAL A 154 0.34 6.98 -25.84
N VAL A 155 -0.92 7.26 -26.19
CA VAL A 155 -1.79 8.13 -25.38
C VAL A 155 -2.03 7.52 -23.99
N THR A 156 -2.33 6.22 -23.90
CA THR A 156 -2.58 5.55 -22.61
C THR A 156 -1.33 5.52 -21.72
N VAL A 157 -0.15 5.26 -22.30
CA VAL A 157 1.13 5.32 -21.57
C VAL A 157 1.41 6.73 -21.05
N LEU A 158 1.21 7.76 -21.88
CA LEU A 158 1.39 9.16 -21.46
C LEU A 158 0.42 9.54 -20.33
N LEU A 159 -0.83 9.09 -20.40
CA LEU A 159 -1.82 9.32 -19.32
C LEU A 159 -1.42 8.62 -18.02
N LEU A 160 -0.92 7.38 -18.07
CA LEU A 160 -0.42 6.66 -16.89
C LEU A 160 0.80 7.37 -16.28
N ILE A 161 1.76 7.79 -17.11
CA ILE A 161 2.92 8.56 -16.65
C ILE A 161 2.47 9.87 -15.99
N ALA A 162 1.56 10.62 -16.63
CA ALA A 162 1.04 11.86 -16.07
C ALA A 162 0.33 11.64 -14.73
N LEU A 163 -0.48 10.59 -14.61
CA LEU A 163 -1.16 10.24 -13.36
C LEU A 163 -0.17 9.92 -12.23
N VAL A 164 0.85 9.10 -12.50
CA VAL A 164 1.88 8.76 -11.52
C VAL A 164 2.67 9.99 -11.11
N GLN A 165 3.03 10.86 -12.05
CA GLN A 165 3.74 12.11 -11.76
C GLN A 165 2.89 13.05 -10.91
N ILE A 166 1.60 13.18 -11.18
CA ILE A 166 0.68 13.99 -10.37
C ILE A 166 0.61 13.46 -8.93
N LEU A 167 0.49 12.14 -8.76
CA LEU A 167 0.48 11.50 -7.44
C LEU A 167 1.79 11.75 -6.69
N GLN A 168 2.94 11.52 -7.34
CA GLN A 168 4.26 11.73 -6.74
C GLN A 168 4.47 13.19 -6.34
N MET A 169 4.23 14.14 -7.26
CA MET A 169 4.39 15.57 -7.00
C MET A 169 3.47 16.06 -5.89
N SER A 170 2.23 15.55 -5.82
CA SER A 170 1.28 15.89 -4.75
C SER A 170 1.75 15.34 -3.40
N GLY A 171 2.22 14.09 -3.37
CA GLY A 171 2.79 13.46 -2.19
C GLY A 171 4.02 14.20 -1.68
N ASP A 172 5.00 14.47 -2.53
CA ASP A 172 6.23 15.17 -2.18
C ASP A 172 5.95 16.57 -1.62
N ARG A 173 5.00 17.29 -2.22
CA ARG A 173 4.56 18.60 -1.72
C ARG A 173 3.93 18.47 -0.33
N LEU A 174 3.09 17.47 -0.11
CA LEU A 174 2.44 17.24 1.18
C LEU A 174 3.47 16.89 2.26
N VAL A 175 4.42 16.00 1.97
CA VAL A 175 5.52 15.63 2.86
C VAL A 175 6.35 16.85 3.25
N ARG A 176 6.76 17.67 2.28
CA ARG A 176 7.52 18.91 2.53
C ARG A 176 6.76 19.91 3.39
N SER A 177 5.44 20.01 3.22
CA SER A 177 4.59 20.91 4.00
C SER A 177 4.49 20.48 5.47
N ILE A 178 4.49 19.17 5.72
CA ILE A 178 4.38 18.58 7.06
C ILE A 178 5.73 18.60 7.77
N SER A 179 6.83 18.33 7.06
CA SER A 179 8.19 18.31 7.63
C SER A 179 8.75 19.70 8.00
N ARG A 180 8.10 20.79 7.57
CA ARG A 180 8.52 22.17 7.86
C ARG A 180 7.91 22.76 9.14
N LYS A 181 7.17 21.96 9.91
CA LYS A 181 6.59 22.32 11.22
C LYS A 181 7.19 21.43 12.28
#